data_AF-A0A1B6C2D1-F1
#
_entry.id   AF-A0A1B6C2D1-F1
#
_cell.length_a   1.000
_cell.length_b   1.000
_cell.length_c   1.000
_cell.angle_alpha   90.00
_cell.angle_beta   90.00
_cell.angle_gamma   90.00
#
_symmetry.space_group_name_H-M   'P 1'
#
loop_
_entity.id
_entity.type
_entity.pdbx_description
1 polymer ?
#
loop_
_entity_poly.entity_id
_entity_poly.type
_entity_poly.pdbx_seq_one_letter_code
_entity_poly.pdbx_strand_id
1 'polypeptide(L)'
;MYMDTDSFIYLAYTENIYKDMLTMAEHFDFSAYPHDHPCYSTENKKMIGKFKDEFNGVSITESVALRPKMYALLDERNVESKRAKGVKKITVDKHITFKNYLNVLMSDKPIYRTFHTMESKIHRVYLKERTKKSLCSHDDKRYILENKIDTLPYGHYRID
;
A
#
# COMPACT_ATOMS: atom_id res chain seq x y z
N MET A 1 10.30 -3.43 -2.86
CA MET A 1 10.24 -3.07 -1.43
C MET A 1 9.59 -1.70 -1.30
N TYR A 2 8.69 -1.50 -0.33
CA TYR A 2 8.03 -0.22 -0.06
C TYR A 2 7.93 0.02 1.46
N MET A 3 7.95 1.29 1.89
CA MET A 3 7.83 1.69 3.30
C MET A 3 6.91 2.92 3.43
N ASP A 4 6.01 2.91 4.42
CA ASP A 4 5.25 4.09 4.84
C ASP A 4 5.18 4.17 6.36
N THR A 5 5.95 5.11 6.92
CA THR A 5 6.02 5.45 8.36
C THR A 5 6.41 4.29 9.26
N ASP A 6 5.46 3.41 9.57
CA ASP A 6 5.53 2.27 10.47
C ASP A 6 5.19 0.93 9.78
N SER A 7 4.97 0.95 8.47
CA SER A 7 4.64 -0.23 7.66
C SER A 7 5.71 -0.52 6.61
N PHE A 8 5.95 -1.81 6.36
CA PHE A 8 6.88 -2.31 5.36
C PHE A 8 6.22 -3.35 4.47
N ILE A 9 6.55 -3.31 3.18
CA ILE A 9 6.17 -4.32 2.19
C ILE A 9 7.47 -4.87 1.60
N TYR A 10 7.78 -6.11 1.95
CA TYR A 10 8.99 -6.80 1.53
C TYR A 10 8.69 -7.85 0.46
N LEU A 11 9.62 -7.99 -0.48
CA LEU A 11 9.72 -9.17 -1.31
C LEU A 11 10.84 -10.01 -0.70
N ALA A 12 10.47 -11.14 -0.10
CA ALA A 12 11.39 -12.04 0.58
C ALA A 12 11.50 -13.36 -0.20
N TYR A 13 12.72 -13.87 -0.35
CA TYR A 13 13.01 -15.17 -0.96
C TYR A 13 13.49 -16.11 0.15
N THR A 14 12.62 -17.01 0.59
CA THR A 14 12.90 -18.01 1.64
C THR A 14 12.05 -19.25 1.40
N GLU A 15 12.47 -20.40 1.96
CA GLU A 15 11.68 -21.63 1.90
C GLU A 15 10.35 -21.49 2.66
N ASN A 16 10.37 -20.84 3.83
CA ASN A 16 9.18 -20.63 4.64
C ASN A 16 9.34 -19.42 5.57
N ILE A 17 8.72 -18.31 5.19
CA ILE A 17 8.78 -17.06 5.95
C ILE A 17 8.26 -17.20 7.38
N TYR A 18 7.28 -18.07 7.61
CA TYR A 18 6.69 -18.28 8.93
C TYR A 18 7.64 -18.99 9.90
N LYS A 19 8.49 -19.90 9.39
CA LYS A 19 9.57 -20.49 10.20
C LYS A 19 10.59 -19.44 10.58
N ASP A 20 10.97 -18.58 9.63
CA ASP A 20 11.91 -17.49 9.89
C ASP A 20 11.36 -16.51 10.94
N MET A 21 10.08 -16.15 10.82
CA MET A 21 9.39 -15.30 11.80
C MET A 21 9.34 -15.92 13.20
N LEU A 22 9.19 -17.24 13.31
CA LEU A 22 9.22 -17.95 14.59
C LEU A 22 10.60 -17.87 15.27
N THR A 23 11.70 -17.83 14.52
CA THR A 23 13.04 -17.64 15.11
C THR A 23 13.21 -16.28 15.80
N MET A 24 12.39 -15.30 15.39
CA MET A 24 12.35 -13.94 15.92
C MET A 24 11.02 -13.65 16.63
N ALA A 25 10.33 -14.68 17.14
CA ALA A 25 8.96 -14.57 17.64
C ALA A 25 8.79 -13.50 18.72
N GLU A 26 9.83 -13.24 19.50
CA GLU A 26 9.84 -12.18 20.51
C GLU A 26 9.55 -10.79 19.94
N HIS A 27 9.81 -10.54 18.65
CA HIS A 27 9.58 -9.25 18.01
C HIS A 27 8.20 -9.12 17.37
N PHE A 28 7.41 -10.19 17.30
CA PHE A 28 6.15 -10.22 16.54
C PHE A 28 4.91 -10.45 17.41
N ASP A 29 3.83 -9.78 17.07
CA ASP A 29 2.47 -10.06 17.55
C ASP A 29 1.73 -10.93 16.54
N PHE A 30 1.63 -12.23 16.84
CA PHE A 30 0.92 -13.21 16.01
C PHE A 30 -0.53 -13.45 16.45
N SER A 31 -1.06 -12.64 17.37
CA SER A 31 -2.38 -12.91 17.98
C SER A 31 -3.56 -12.76 17.03
N ALA A 32 -3.35 -12.18 15.85
CA ALA A 32 -4.36 -12.01 14.80
C ALA A 32 -4.40 -13.15 13.77
N TYR A 33 -3.49 -14.12 13.86
CA TYR A 33 -3.47 -15.29 12.98
C TYR A 33 -4.64 -16.24 13.27
N PRO A 34 -5.06 -17.06 12.30
CA PRO A 34 -6.01 -18.15 12.55
C PRO A 34 -5.48 -19.11 13.64
N HIS A 35 -6.37 -19.63 14.48
CA HIS A 35 -6.00 -20.55 15.58
C HIS A 35 -5.29 -21.83 15.11
N ASP A 36 -5.51 -22.24 13.86
CA ASP A 36 -4.89 -23.42 13.25
C ASP A 36 -3.49 -23.12 12.65
N HIS A 37 -3.06 -21.86 12.64
CA HIS A 37 -1.79 -21.47 12.04
C HIS A 37 -0.61 -21.73 12.98
N PRO A 38 0.53 -22.28 12.50
CA PRO A 38 1.68 -22.63 13.34
C PRO A 38 2.30 -21.46 14.11
N CYS A 39 2.19 -20.23 13.58
CA CYS A 39 2.67 -19.02 14.26
C CYS A 39 1.71 -18.44 15.29
N TYR A 40 0.46 -18.93 15.40
CA TYR A 40 -0.52 -18.33 16.29
C TYR A 40 -0.06 -18.38 17.74
N SER A 41 0.08 -17.20 18.35
CA SER A 41 0.41 -17.03 19.77
C SER A 41 -0.22 -15.76 20.31
N THR A 42 -0.69 -15.80 21.56
CA THR A 42 -1.25 -14.63 22.26
C THR A 42 -0.27 -13.91 23.17
N GLU A 43 0.98 -14.38 23.24
CA GLU A 43 2.01 -13.87 24.16
C GLU A 43 2.26 -12.37 23.99
N ASN A 44 2.41 -11.91 22.74
CA ASN A 44 2.76 -10.53 22.40
C ASN A 44 1.55 -9.65 22.05
N LYS A 45 0.33 -10.09 22.35
CA LYS A 45 -0.91 -9.43 21.91
C LYS A 45 -0.98 -7.96 22.35
N LYS A 46 -1.00 -7.05 21.38
CA LYS A 46 -1.08 -5.59 21.58
C LYS A 46 0.05 -5.00 22.42
N MET A 47 1.21 -5.66 22.49
CA MET A 47 2.36 -5.09 23.17
C MET A 47 3.03 -4.01 22.30
N ILE A 48 3.47 -2.93 22.95
CA ILE A 48 4.10 -1.79 22.26
C ILE A 48 5.45 -2.22 21.68
N GLY A 49 5.73 -1.79 20.45
CA GLY A 49 7.01 -2.03 19.77
C GLY A 49 7.15 -3.39 19.11
N LYS A 50 6.08 -4.21 19.10
CA LYS A 50 6.05 -5.47 18.35
C LYS A 50 5.54 -5.26 16.93
N PHE A 51 6.13 -5.98 15.99
CA PHE A 51 5.67 -6.01 14.60
C PHE A 51 4.46 -6.91 14.48
N LYS A 52 3.48 -6.51 13.68
CA LYS A 52 2.35 -7.37 13.32
C LYS A 52 2.36 -7.61 11.83
N ASP A 53 1.92 -8.79 11.42
CA ASP A 53 1.57 -9.04 10.04
C ASP A 53 0.16 -8.49 9.78
N GLU A 54 0.03 -7.52 8.87
CA GLU A 54 -1.26 -6.92 8.54
C GLU A 54 -2.17 -7.82 7.71
N PHE A 55 -1.62 -8.88 7.11
CA PHE A 55 -2.38 -9.83 6.29
C PHE A 55 -2.73 -11.13 7.03
N ASN A 56 -2.35 -11.25 8.31
CA ASN A 56 -2.71 -12.37 9.20
C ASN A 56 -2.39 -13.75 8.62
N GLY A 57 -1.19 -13.92 8.07
CA GLY A 57 -0.72 -15.19 7.49
C GLY A 57 -1.15 -15.41 6.04
N VAL A 58 -1.68 -14.38 5.37
CA VAL A 58 -2.05 -14.44 3.96
C VAL A 58 -0.99 -13.73 3.13
N SER A 59 -0.41 -14.44 2.16
CA SER A 59 0.69 -13.88 1.37
C SER A 59 0.21 -12.86 0.33
N ILE A 60 0.99 -11.79 0.16
CA ILE A 60 0.82 -10.83 -0.94
C ILE A 60 1.43 -11.44 -2.21
N THR A 61 0.63 -11.56 -3.27
CA THR A 61 1.07 -12.10 -4.56
C THR A 61 1.62 -11.01 -5.47
N GLU A 62 0.96 -9.85 -5.51
CA GLU A 62 1.36 -8.72 -6.34
C GLU A 62 1.26 -7.41 -5.57
N SER A 63 2.18 -6.49 -5.86
CA SER A 63 2.18 -5.14 -5.30
C SER A 63 2.52 -4.11 -6.37
N VAL A 64 1.78 -3.00 -6.36
CA VAL A 64 2.04 -1.85 -7.22
C VAL A 64 2.07 -0.60 -6.36
N ALA A 65 3.22 0.05 -6.27
CA ALA A 65 3.39 1.34 -5.61
C ALA A 65 3.70 2.40 -6.66
N LEU A 66 2.85 3.44 -6.74
CA LEU A 66 3.01 4.52 -7.72
C LEU A 66 3.84 5.67 -7.16
N ARG A 67 3.63 6.01 -5.89
CA ARG A 67 4.28 7.09 -5.16
C ARG A 67 3.98 6.95 -3.66
N PRO A 68 4.59 7.76 -2.77
CA PRO A 68 4.30 7.69 -1.34
C PRO A 68 2.81 7.83 -1.03
N LYS A 69 2.30 6.89 -0.23
CA LYS A 69 0.89 6.79 0.20
C LYS A 69 -0.10 6.53 -0.95
N MET A 70 0.39 5.97 -2.06
CA MET A 70 -0.39 5.56 -3.22
C MET A 70 0.08 4.21 -3.76
N TYR A 71 -0.57 3.14 -3.32
CA TYR A 71 -0.22 1.76 -3.66
C TYR A 71 -1.43 0.84 -3.62
N ALA A 72 -1.32 -0.31 -4.27
CA ALA A 72 -2.28 -1.39 -4.23
C ALA A 72 -1.58 -2.74 -4.04
N LEU A 73 -2.23 -3.64 -3.32
CA LEU A 73 -1.78 -4.97 -2.99
C LEU A 73 -2.85 -5.97 -3.41
N LEU A 74 -2.42 -7.11 -3.93
CA LEU A 74 -3.25 -8.28 -4.21
C LEU A 74 -2.74 -9.44 -3.35
N ASP A 75 -3.65 -10.09 -2.64
CA ASP A 75 -3.33 -11.27 -1.83
C ASP A 75 -3.65 -12.58 -2.57
N GLU A 76 -3.25 -13.71 -2.01
CA GLU A 76 -3.53 -15.05 -2.57
C GLU A 76 -5.03 -15.38 -2.69
N ARG A 77 -5.89 -14.66 -1.97
CA ARG A 77 -7.35 -14.78 -2.03
C ARG A 77 -7.96 -13.91 -3.12
N ASN A 78 -7.13 -13.19 -3.90
CA ASN A 78 -7.53 -12.20 -4.89
C ASN A 78 -8.29 -11.00 -4.29
N VAL A 79 -8.02 -10.66 -3.03
CA VAL A 79 -8.58 -9.48 -2.36
C VAL A 79 -7.65 -8.29 -2.55
N GLU A 80 -8.20 -7.18 -3.04
CA GLU A 80 -7.44 -5.95 -3.26
C GLU A 80 -7.39 -5.07 -2.00
N SER A 81 -6.19 -4.71 -1.54
CA SER A 81 -5.99 -3.66 -0.55
C SER A 81 -5.39 -2.41 -1.21
N LYS A 82 -6.15 -1.32 -1.21
CA LYS A 82 -5.82 -0.10 -1.97
C LYS A 82 -5.60 1.11 -1.06
N ARG A 83 -4.62 1.93 -1.41
CA ARG A 83 -4.32 3.22 -0.78
C ARG A 83 -4.09 4.27 -1.85
N ALA A 84 -4.83 5.38 -1.78
CA ALA A 84 -4.63 6.54 -2.64
C ALA A 84 -4.88 7.82 -1.83
N LYS A 85 -3.83 8.34 -1.17
CA LYS A 85 -3.94 9.55 -0.36
C LYS A 85 -4.46 10.73 -1.19
N GLY A 86 -5.43 11.46 -0.64
CA GLY A 86 -6.06 12.63 -1.27
C GLY A 86 -7.29 12.30 -2.14
N VAL A 87 -7.56 11.02 -2.37
CA VAL A 87 -8.78 10.52 -3.02
C VAL A 87 -9.76 10.04 -1.95
N LYS A 88 -11.06 10.21 -2.18
CA LYS A 88 -12.08 9.72 -1.26
C LYS A 88 -12.07 8.21 -1.19
N LYS A 89 -12.12 7.65 0.02
CA LYS A 89 -12.14 6.20 0.27
C LYS A 89 -13.21 5.48 -0.57
N ILE A 90 -14.45 5.99 -0.58
CA ILE A 90 -15.53 5.39 -1.37
C ILE A 90 -15.24 5.32 -2.87
N THR A 91 -14.52 6.31 -3.41
CA THR A 91 -14.10 6.32 -4.82
C THR A 91 -13.00 5.28 -5.07
N VAL A 92 -12.08 5.12 -4.13
CA VAL A 92 -11.03 4.10 -4.20
C VAL A 92 -11.64 2.69 -4.14
N ASP A 93 -12.57 2.47 -3.22
CA ASP A 93 -13.17 1.16 -3.01
C ASP A 93 -14.06 0.73 -4.18
N LYS A 94 -14.85 1.66 -4.76
CA LYS A 94 -15.84 1.35 -5.81
C LYS A 94 -15.36 1.52 -7.25
N HIS A 95 -14.43 2.43 -7.52
CA HIS A 95 -14.12 2.87 -8.89
C HIS A 95 -12.65 2.76 -9.29
N ILE A 96 -11.81 2.27 -8.39
CA ILE A 96 -10.38 2.07 -8.63
C ILE A 96 -10.07 0.61 -8.33
N THR A 97 -9.48 -0.10 -9.28
CA THR A 97 -9.05 -1.50 -9.14
C THR A 97 -7.53 -1.60 -9.12
N PHE A 98 -6.99 -2.75 -8.72
CA PHE A 98 -5.55 -3.03 -8.80
C PHE A 98 -5.01 -2.83 -10.22
N LYS A 99 -5.76 -3.32 -11.23
CA LYS A 99 -5.44 -3.12 -12.65
C LYS A 99 -5.32 -1.64 -13.04
N ASN A 100 -6.07 -0.73 -12.40
CA ASN A 100 -5.90 0.70 -12.65
C ASN A 100 -4.53 1.20 -12.18
N TYR A 101 -4.01 0.73 -11.05
CA TYR A 101 -2.65 1.07 -10.61
C TYR A 101 -1.60 0.54 -11.59
N LEU A 102 -1.73 -0.73 -12.01
CA LEU A 102 -0.82 -1.33 -12.99
C LEU A 102 -0.81 -0.57 -14.32
N ASN A 103 -2.00 -0.22 -14.83
CA ASN A 103 -2.12 0.55 -16.06
C ASN A 103 -1.45 1.93 -15.94
N VAL A 104 -1.62 2.62 -14.81
CA VAL A 104 -0.98 3.93 -14.58
C VAL A 104 0.53 3.78 -14.53
N LEU A 105 1.06 2.76 -13.84
CA LEU A 105 2.50 2.48 -13.78
C LEU A 105 3.08 2.27 -15.18
N MET A 106 2.42 1.43 -16.00
CA MET A 106 2.94 1.06 -17.33
C MET A 106 2.76 2.15 -18.37
N SER A 107 1.64 2.87 -18.35
CA SER A 107 1.30 3.86 -19.39
C SER A 107 1.69 5.29 -19.05
N ASP A 108 2.03 5.58 -17.79
CA ASP A 108 2.21 6.93 -17.24
C ASP A 108 1.00 7.87 -17.43
N LYS A 109 -0.17 7.31 -17.75
CA LYS A 109 -1.40 8.09 -17.95
C LYS A 109 -2.15 8.23 -16.63
N PRO A 110 -2.27 9.46 -16.08
CA PRO A 110 -3.00 9.66 -14.84
C PRO A 110 -4.50 9.40 -15.02
N ILE A 111 -5.14 8.87 -13.97
CA ILE A 111 -6.59 8.66 -13.94
C ILE A 111 -7.23 9.82 -13.19
N TYR A 112 -8.26 10.42 -13.78
CA TYR A 112 -9.08 11.44 -13.14
C TYR A 112 -10.43 10.84 -12.72
N ARG A 113 -10.95 11.27 -11.57
CA ARG A 113 -12.29 10.93 -11.12
C ARG A 113 -13.00 12.17 -10.62
N THR A 114 -14.29 12.23 -10.93
CA THR A 114 -15.20 13.28 -10.49
C THR A 114 -15.99 12.75 -9.30
N PHE A 115 -16.07 13.55 -8.24
CA PHE A 115 -16.87 13.21 -7.08
C PHE A 115 -17.44 14.46 -6.41
N HIS A 116 -18.58 14.28 -5.75
CA HIS A 116 -19.24 15.34 -5.01
C HIS A 116 -18.66 15.45 -3.61
N THR A 117 -18.41 16.68 -3.14
CA THR A 117 -17.89 16.98 -1.80
C THR A 117 -18.71 18.10 -1.18
N MET A 118 -19.05 17.97 0.10
CA MET A 118 -19.64 19.07 0.85
C MET A 118 -18.55 20.10 1.18
N GLU A 119 -18.81 21.35 0.88
CA GLU A 119 -17.93 22.48 1.15
C GLU A 119 -18.70 23.55 1.91
N SER A 120 -18.02 24.24 2.83
CA SER A 120 -18.59 25.38 3.56
C SER A 120 -17.83 26.64 3.15
N LYS A 121 -18.55 27.66 2.68
CA LYS A 121 -18.00 28.99 2.39
C LYS A 121 -18.91 30.04 2.98
N ILE A 122 -18.36 30.93 3.82
CA ILE A 122 -19.11 31.98 4.53
C ILE A 122 -20.34 31.36 5.26
N HIS A 123 -20.09 30.30 6.02
CA HIS A 123 -21.12 29.55 6.77
C HIS A 123 -22.27 28.95 5.94
N ARG A 124 -22.15 28.88 4.61
CA ARG A 124 -23.11 28.19 3.73
C ARG A 124 -22.51 26.89 3.25
N VAL A 125 -23.19 25.78 3.56
CA VAL A 125 -22.82 24.43 3.10
C VAL A 125 -23.48 24.18 1.75
N TYR A 126 -22.70 23.69 0.79
CA TYR A 126 -23.20 23.28 -0.51
C TYR A 126 -22.45 22.05 -1.02
N LEU A 127 -23.10 21.32 -1.92
CA LEU A 127 -22.49 20.23 -2.64
C LEU A 127 -21.68 20.80 -3.81
N LYS A 128 -20.40 20.45 -3.89
CA LYS A 128 -19.54 20.84 -5.00
C LYS A 128 -19.01 19.60 -5.71
N GLU A 129 -19.21 19.56 -7.01
CA GLU A 129 -18.53 18.61 -7.86
C GLU A 129 -17.04 18.98 -7.99
N ARG A 130 -16.16 18.01 -7.80
CA ARG A 130 -14.71 18.19 -7.99
C ARG A 130 -14.14 17.05 -8.81
N THR A 131 -13.44 17.39 -9.88
CA THR A 131 -12.59 16.47 -10.62
C THR A 131 -11.19 16.50 -10.04
N LYS A 132 -10.64 15.34 -9.66
CA LYS A 132 -9.26 15.23 -9.16
C LYS A 132 -8.49 14.16 -9.91
N LYS A 133 -7.18 14.43 -10.06
CA LYS A 133 -6.18 13.41 -10.40
C LYS A 133 -6.17 12.38 -9.26
N SER A 134 -6.68 11.18 -9.56
CA SER A 134 -6.90 10.12 -8.58
C SER A 134 -5.70 9.19 -8.47
N LEU A 135 -5.17 8.73 -9.61
CA LEU A 135 -3.93 7.94 -9.67
C LEU A 135 -2.93 8.62 -10.60
N CYS A 136 -1.65 8.57 -10.22
CA CYS A 136 -0.53 9.10 -10.99
C CYS A 136 0.76 8.43 -10.52
N SER A 137 1.59 8.04 -11.48
CA SER A 137 2.94 7.45 -11.34
C SER A 137 4.02 8.49 -11.03
N HIS A 138 3.73 9.78 -11.13
CA HIS A 138 4.71 10.81 -10.85
C HIS A 138 5.01 10.87 -9.34
N ASP A 139 6.25 10.54 -8.99
CA ASP A 139 6.84 10.65 -7.66
C ASP A 139 7.84 11.83 -7.65
N ASP A 140 7.59 12.81 -6.79
CA ASP A 140 8.42 14.01 -6.63
C ASP A 140 9.58 13.80 -5.65
N LYS A 141 9.70 12.60 -5.06
CA LYS A 141 10.72 12.29 -4.04
C LYS A 141 11.81 11.34 -4.53
N ARG A 142 11.63 10.71 -5.67
CA ARG A 142 12.55 9.69 -6.20
C ARG A 142 12.72 9.86 -7.70
N TYR A 143 13.90 9.51 -8.19
CA TYR A 143 14.17 9.38 -9.61
C TYR A 143 13.69 8.02 -10.10
N ILE A 144 12.78 7.99 -11.08
CA ILE A 144 12.21 6.76 -11.65
C ILE A 144 13.07 6.32 -12.84
N LEU A 145 13.56 5.07 -12.84
CA LEU A 145 14.36 4.52 -13.93
C LEU A 145 13.50 4.18 -15.16
N GLU A 146 14.14 3.91 -16.30
CA GLU A 146 13.46 3.62 -17.58
C GLU A 146 12.48 2.44 -17.50
N ASN A 147 12.76 1.45 -16.65
CA ASN A 147 11.87 0.31 -16.43
C ASN A 147 10.61 0.65 -15.61
N LYS A 148 10.46 1.91 -15.15
CA LYS A 148 9.35 2.47 -14.37
C LYS A 148 9.12 1.87 -12.99
N ILE A 149 9.83 0.81 -12.65
CA ILE A 149 9.65 0.04 -11.40
C ILE A 149 10.73 0.43 -10.41
N ASP A 150 11.98 0.46 -10.88
CA ASP A 150 13.12 0.79 -10.03
C ASP A 150 13.22 2.30 -9.86
N THR A 151 13.53 2.71 -8.63
CA THR A 151 13.64 4.12 -8.28
C THR A 151 14.85 4.38 -7.40
N LEU A 152 15.54 5.49 -7.65
CA LEU A 152 16.73 5.92 -6.92
C LEU A 152 16.46 7.20 -6.15
N PRO A 153 17.12 7.44 -5.01
CA PRO A 153 17.11 8.76 -4.38
C PRO A 153 17.81 9.77 -5.28
N TYR A 154 17.36 11.03 -5.27
CA TYR A 154 18.07 12.09 -5.98
C TYR A 154 19.52 12.23 -5.47
N GLY A 155 20.47 12.43 -6.39
CA GLY A 155 21.91 12.48 -6.08
C GLY A 155 22.58 11.11 -5.99
N HIS A 156 21.89 10.02 -6.34
CA HIS A 156 22.51 8.70 -6.47
C HIS A 156 23.48 8.66 -7.66
N TYR A 157 24.67 8.08 -7.49
CA TYR A 157 25.74 7.98 -8.50
C TYR A 157 25.37 7.28 -9.83
N ARG A 158 24.15 6.74 -9.96
CA ARG A 158 23.66 6.03 -11.16
C ARG A 158 22.67 6.88 -11.96
N ILE A 159 22.38 8.09 -11.50
CA ILE A 159 21.48 9.04 -12.16
C ILE A 159 22.26 9.91 -13.17
N ASP A 160 23.58 10.03 -12.97
CA ASP A 160 24.51 10.82 -13.78
C ASP A 160 25.59 9.95 -14.43
#